data_AF-A0A0G3H5Q4-F1
#
_entry.id   AF-A0A0G3H5Q4-F1
#
_cell.length_a   1.000
_cell.length_b   1.000
_cell.length_c   1.000
_cell.angle_alpha   90.00
_cell.angle_beta   90.00
_cell.angle_gamma   90.00
#
_symmetry.space_group_name_H-M   'P 1'
#
loop_
_entity.id
_entity.type
_entity.pdbx_description
1 polymer ?
#
loop_
_entity_poly.entity_id
_entity_poly.type
_entity_poly.pdbx_seq_one_letter_code
_entity_poly.pdbx_strand_id
1 'polypeptide(L)'
;MNADPQRSSESCDCNCEDMQSNLCALFDPATTREEAHAILSRVSSCPDCAGRLQSEHEIRALLKKCCTAEAAPVTLRQRITMEIRVTRFG
;
A
#
# COMPACT_ATOMS: atom_id res chain seq x y z
N MET A 1 -24.72 -18.83 12.10
CA MET A 1 -24.19 -17.82 11.16
C MET A 1 -24.10 -16.51 11.91
N ASN A 2 -22.91 -16.06 12.30
CA ASN A 2 -22.74 -14.73 12.90
C ASN A 2 -22.18 -13.82 11.82
N ALA A 3 -23.05 -13.00 11.22
CA ALA A 3 -22.65 -11.88 10.39
C ALA A 3 -22.30 -10.73 11.36
N ASP A 4 -21.01 -10.49 11.48
CA ASP A 4 -20.44 -9.42 12.31
C ASP A 4 -20.85 -8.04 11.76
N PRO A 5 -21.52 -7.17 12.55
CA PRO A 5 -22.07 -5.92 12.07
C PRO A 5 -21.15 -4.74 12.41
N GLN A 6 -19.89 -4.76 11.97
CA GLN A 6 -19.03 -3.59 12.07
C GLN A 6 -18.25 -3.33 10.78
N ARG A 7 -18.98 -2.93 9.73
CA ARG A 7 -18.40 -2.18 8.62
C ARG A 7 -18.62 -0.69 8.94
N SER A 8 -17.60 -0.05 9.50
CA SER A 8 -17.57 1.40 9.70
C SER A 8 -17.75 2.11 8.36
N SER A 9 -18.99 2.48 8.08
CA SER A 9 -19.38 3.33 6.96
C SER A 9 -19.04 4.77 7.31
N GLU A 10 -17.75 5.13 7.29
CA GLU A 10 -17.36 6.50 6.97
C GLU A 10 -17.52 6.65 5.45
N SER A 11 -18.77 6.87 5.06
CA SER A 11 -19.14 7.23 3.70
C SER A 11 -18.76 8.69 3.52
N CYS A 12 -17.65 8.97 2.82
CA CYS A 12 -17.51 10.27 2.19
C CYS A 12 -18.73 10.49 1.25
N ASP A 13 -19.15 11.73 1.06
CA ASP A 13 -20.17 12.11 0.05
C ASP A 13 -19.66 11.97 -1.40
N CYS A 14 -18.42 11.54 -1.56
CA CYS A 14 -17.89 11.13 -2.84
C CYS A 14 -18.39 9.71 -3.15
N ASN A 15 -18.67 9.40 -4.42
CA ASN A 15 -19.10 8.06 -4.84
C ASN A 15 -17.95 7.01 -4.71
N CYS A 16 -17.44 6.84 -3.49
CA CYS A 16 -16.38 5.93 -3.04
C CYS A 16 -17.00 4.59 -2.59
N GLU A 17 -18.12 4.14 -3.20
CA GLU A 17 -18.72 2.82 -2.89
C GLU A 17 -17.69 1.69 -2.94
N ASP A 18 -16.65 1.86 -3.76
CA ASP A 18 -15.56 0.91 -3.95
C ASP A 18 -14.26 1.26 -3.20
N MET A 19 -14.27 2.15 -2.20
CA MET A 19 -13.02 2.61 -1.55
C MET A 19 -12.19 1.43 -1.01
N GLN A 20 -12.83 0.46 -0.35
CA GLN A 20 -12.16 -0.75 0.12
C GLN A 20 -11.60 -1.59 -1.03
N SER A 21 -12.33 -1.72 -2.14
CA SER A 21 -11.90 -2.47 -3.32
C SER A 21 -10.67 -1.82 -3.96
N ASN A 22 -10.69 -0.50 -4.08
CA ASN A 22 -9.56 0.30 -4.56
C ASN A 22 -8.33 0.14 -3.67
N LEU A 23 -8.49 0.18 -2.34
CA LEU A 23 -7.38 -0.07 -1.43
C LEU A 23 -6.84 -1.50 -1.56
N CYS A 24 -7.72 -2.51 -1.59
CA CYS A 24 -7.31 -3.91 -1.77
C CYS A 24 -6.51 -4.08 -3.07
N ALA A 25 -7.00 -3.55 -4.18
CA ALA A 25 -6.30 -3.56 -5.47
C ALA A 25 -4.97 -2.81 -5.38
N LEU A 26 -4.94 -1.57 -4.88
CA LEU A 26 -3.69 -0.78 -4.76
C LEU A 26 -2.56 -1.53 -4.02
N PHE A 27 -2.97 -2.38 -3.09
CA PHE A 27 -2.11 -3.10 -2.19
C PHE A 27 -1.87 -4.56 -2.57
N ASP A 28 -2.46 -5.02 -3.67
CA ASP A 28 -2.29 -6.35 -4.22
C ASP A 28 -0.93 -6.42 -4.95
N PRO A 29 -0.11 -7.46 -4.69
CA PRO A 29 1.14 -7.66 -5.43
C PRO A 29 0.97 -7.87 -6.94
N ALA A 30 -0.22 -8.26 -7.40
CA ALA A 30 -0.55 -8.41 -8.82
C ALA A 30 -0.92 -7.09 -9.51
N THR A 31 -1.15 -6.02 -8.75
CA THR A 31 -1.58 -4.74 -9.33
C THR A 31 -0.43 -4.03 -10.03
N THR A 32 -0.70 -3.63 -11.26
CA THR A 32 0.27 -2.94 -12.10
C THR A 32 0.46 -1.50 -11.63
N ARG A 33 1.61 -0.91 -12.00
CA ARG A 33 1.91 0.49 -11.67
C ARG A 33 0.89 1.47 -12.26
N GLU A 34 0.33 1.16 -13.42
CA GLU A 34 -0.67 1.98 -14.11
C GLU A 34 -2.00 1.98 -13.35
N GLU A 35 -2.46 0.80 -12.93
CA GLU A 35 -3.66 0.64 -12.12
C GLU A 35 -3.52 1.31 -10.76
N ALA A 36 -2.36 1.14 -10.10
CA ALA A 36 -2.07 1.80 -8.84
C ALA A 36 -2.16 3.33 -8.97
N HIS A 37 -1.62 3.91 -10.05
CA HIS A 37 -1.68 5.34 -10.29
C HIS A 37 -3.12 5.82 -10.55
N ALA A 38 -3.92 5.06 -11.31
CA ALA A 38 -5.32 5.37 -11.54
C ALA A 38 -6.13 5.36 -10.24
N ILE A 39 -5.88 4.38 -9.36
CA ILE A 39 -6.50 4.31 -8.04
C ILE A 39 -6.10 5.50 -7.17
N LEU A 40 -4.81 5.83 -7.11
CA LEU A 40 -4.30 6.96 -6.33
C LEU A 40 -4.92 8.29 -6.79
N SER A 41 -5.06 8.50 -8.10
CA SER A 41 -5.71 9.69 -8.65
C SER A 41 -7.16 9.81 -8.16
N ARG A 42 -7.93 8.72 -8.23
CA ARG A 42 -9.32 8.68 -7.72
C ARG A 42 -9.38 8.95 -6.23
N VAL A 43 -8.53 8.31 -5.43
CA VAL A 43 -8.51 8.47 -3.98
C VAL A 43 -8.09 9.89 -3.56
N SER A 44 -7.15 10.50 -4.28
CA SER A 44 -6.69 11.88 -4.02
C SER A 44 -7.74 12.96 -4.29
N SER A 45 -8.78 12.64 -5.06
CA SER A 45 -9.87 13.57 -5.36
C SER A 45 -10.81 13.83 -4.16
N CYS A 46 -10.74 12.98 -3.12
CA CYS A 46 -11.49 13.17 -1.89
C CYS A 46 -10.55 13.16 -0.67
N PRO A 47 -10.59 14.20 0.19
CA PRO A 47 -9.73 14.26 1.38
C PRO A 47 -10.00 13.13 2.38
N ASP A 48 -11.25 12.66 2.47
CA ASP A 48 -11.63 11.57 3.37
C ASP A 48 -11.07 10.22 2.90
N CYS A 49 -11.28 9.88 1.61
CA CYS A 49 -10.71 8.67 1.02
C CYS A 49 -9.16 8.72 1.05
N ALA A 50 -8.54 9.90 0.90
CA ALA A 50 -7.11 10.09 1.07
C ALA A 50 -6.62 9.87 2.52
N GLY A 51 -7.35 10.37 3.52
CA GLY A 51 -7.03 10.13 4.94
C GLY A 51 -7.06 8.65 5.30
N ARG A 52 -8.08 7.92 4.82
CA ARG A 52 -8.18 6.47 5.02
C ARG A 52 -7.03 5.70 4.35
N LEU A 53 -6.62 6.10 3.14
CA LEU A 53 -5.45 5.51 2.47
C LEU A 53 -4.17 5.72 3.29
N GLN A 54 -3.99 6.89 3.90
CA GLN A 54 -2.83 7.17 4.75
C GLN A 54 -2.80 6.25 5.97
N SER A 55 -3.92 6.11 6.68
CA SER A 55 -4.03 5.19 7.83
C SER A 55 -3.66 3.75 7.46
N GLU A 56 -4.18 3.25 6.33
CA GLU A 56 -3.87 1.91 5.83
C GLU A 56 -2.39 1.74 5.48
N HIS A 57 -1.78 2.76 4.85
CA HIS A 57 -0.36 2.76 4.55
C HIS A 57 0.50 2.76 5.81
N GLU A 58 0.12 3.51 6.84
CA GLU A 58 0.80 3.54 8.14
C GLU A 58 0.72 2.18 8.85
N ILE A 59 -0.48 1.59 8.94
CA ILE A 59 -0.67 0.25 9.51
C ILE A 59 0.18 -0.78 8.77
N ARG A 60 0.16 -0.76 7.43
CA ARG A 60 0.98 -1.66 6.62
C ARG A 60 2.48 -1.43 6.81
N ALA A 61 2.91 -0.17 6.96
CA ALA A 61 4.30 0.15 7.24
C ALA A 61 4.74 -0.37 8.62
N LEU A 62 3.86 -0.29 9.64
CA LEU A 62 4.08 -0.88 10.95
C LEU A 62 4.19 -2.41 10.87
N LEU A 63 3.25 -3.08 10.19
CA LEU A 63 3.28 -4.53 9.97
C LEU A 63 4.55 -4.95 9.24
N LYS A 64 4.96 -4.20 8.20
CA LYS A 64 6.20 -4.45 7.48
C LYS A 64 7.42 -4.39 8.41
N LYS A 65 7.48 -3.42 9.33
CA LYS A 65 8.58 -3.35 10.32
C LYS A 65 8.61 -4.59 11.22
N CYS A 66 7.46 -5.08 11.66
CA CYS A 66 7.37 -6.30 12.46
C CYS A 66 7.77 -7.57 11.68
N CYS A 67 7.34 -7.69 10.42
CA CYS A 67 7.58 -8.88 9.60
C CYS A 67 8.94 -8.88 8.87
N THR A 68 9.62 -7.73 8.77
CA THR A 68 10.98 -7.62 8.19
C THR A 68 12.10 -7.73 9.22
N ALA A 69 11.76 -8.10 10.46
CA ALA A 69 12.74 -8.42 11.51
C ALA A 69 13.67 -9.58 11.13
N GLU A 70 13.32 -10.40 10.14
CA GLU A 70 14.28 -11.25 9.42
C GLU A 70 15.10 -10.40 8.45
N ALA A 71 16.21 -9.85 8.96
CA ALA A 71 17.17 -9.14 8.13
C ALA A 71 17.66 -10.04 6.99
N ALA A 72 17.52 -9.58 5.74
CA ALA A 72 18.15 -10.23 4.60
C ALA A 72 19.64 -10.50 4.90
N PRO A 73 20.18 -11.67 4.52
CA PRO A 73 21.57 -12.04 4.79
C PRO A 73 22.52 -10.92 4.38
N VAL A 74 23.44 -10.55 5.27
CA VAL A 74 24.36 -9.41 5.08
C VAL A 74 25.10 -9.50 3.75
N THR A 75 25.48 -10.71 3.34
CA THR A 75 26.13 -11.01 2.07
C THR A 75 25.29 -10.62 0.86
N LEU A 76 23.98 -10.82 0.91
CA LEU A 76 23.05 -10.52 -0.17
C LEU A 76 22.80 -9.01 -0.25
N ARG A 77 22.67 -8.32 0.90
CA ARG A 77 22.63 -6.84 0.96
C ARG A 77 23.90 -6.20 0.41
N GLN A 78 25.07 -6.73 0.75
CA GLN A 78 26.35 -6.23 0.26
C GLN A 78 26.46 -6.37 -1.27
N ARG A 79 26.11 -7.54 -1.82
CA ARG A 79 26.10 -7.79 -3.27
C ARG A 79 25.18 -6.82 -4.01
N ILE A 80 23.93 -6.70 -3.59
CA ILE A 80 22.95 -5.80 -4.22
C ILE A 80 23.41 -4.33 -4.14
N THR A 81 23.92 -3.89 -2.99
CA THR A 81 24.41 -2.51 -2.82
C THR A 81 25.56 -2.20 -3.79
N MET A 82 26.43 -3.17 -4.03
CA MET A 82 27.56 -3.05 -4.95
C MET A 82 27.10 -3.01 -6.41
N GLU A 83 26.16 -3.88 -6.81
CA GLU A 83 25.56 -3.87 -8.15
C GLU A 83 24.80 -2.57 -8.46
N ILE A 84 24.01 -2.05 -7.52
CA ILE A 84 23.28 -0.79 -7.70
C ILE A 84 24.24 0.40 -7.86
N ARG A 85 25.36 0.41 -7.12
CA ARG A 85 26.38 1.45 -7.27
C ARG A 85 27.01 1.39 -8.66
N VAL A 86 27.42 0.21 -9.10
CA VAL A 86 28.08 0.05 -10.41
C VAL A 86 27.15 0.45 -11.56
N THR A 87 25.87 0.06 -11.50
CA THR A 87 24.88 0.37 -12.55
C THR A 87 24.45 1.83 -12.62
N ARG A 88 24.67 2.64 -11.57
CA ARG A 88 24.37 4.09 -11.59
C ARG A 88 25.51 4.97 -12.10
N PHE A 89 26.72 4.43 -12.22
CA PHE A 89 27.92 5.15 -12.67
C PHE A 89 28.50 4.60 -13.99
N GLY A 90 27.80 3.67 -14.63
CA GLY A 90 28.13 3.11 -15.95
C GLY A 90 27.34 3.77 -17.07
#